data_AF-A0A3D1EXB0-F1
#
_entry.id   AF-A0A3D1EXB0-F1
#
_cell.length_a   1.000
_cell.length_b   1.000
_cell.length_c   1.000
_cell.angle_alpha   90.00
_cell.angle_beta   90.00
_cell.angle_gamma   90.00
#
_symmetry.space_group_name_H-M   'P 1'
#
loop_
_entity.id
_entity.type
_entity.pdbx_description
1 polymer ?
#
loop_
_entity_poly.entity_id
_entity_poly.type
_entity_poly.pdbx_seq_one_letter_code
_entity_poly.pdbx_strand_id
1 'polypeptide(L)'
;MNSRKIDILEMLDRKDRLDFQKERDEAIRNFVETNQNYYIEQFSKIGAQSKFIITYNAIAGILGPIWFGARGLWSWALAFLIIETVAFVQIIRGLFGDLSAEAWTRIASIENTLDLRRQQLASAIEKSTEKIDVYRRAVESLESNIEGIKAEAVALDGQGIWIALAGVLLLILAKLSQSIFANWALERRFSEWRSNPEIRVGFSIPAMVISAIFMLLISVAAIMHYSFPNYLNFLAEFPTDASFRLGAIGYVEQFFEYCVINGEAFFDAITRFIRIILDTLETLFVGTPWIVVACLLILLTHLSAGPRMAIYTTGFLSYMGFLGFWEKAMTTLALLGTAACLSIIIGIPLGMFCARRNRLYAF
;
A
#
# COMPACT_ATOMS: atom_id res chain seq x y z
N MET A 1 25.09 21.68 58.35
CA MET A 1 25.03 20.23 58.05
C MET A 1 24.11 19.91 56.87
N ASN A 2 23.09 20.73 56.59
CA ASN A 2 22.14 20.48 55.50
C ASN A 2 22.72 20.76 54.09
N SER A 3 23.45 21.87 53.87
CA SER A 3 24.02 22.17 52.54
C SER A 3 25.06 21.14 52.09
N ARG A 4 25.96 20.71 52.98
CA ARG A 4 26.97 19.67 52.70
C ARG A 4 26.35 18.32 52.30
N LYS A 5 25.15 18.00 52.78
CA LYS A 5 24.43 16.76 52.43
C LYS A 5 23.72 16.87 51.08
N ILE A 6 23.20 18.06 50.76
CA ILE A 6 22.62 18.40 49.45
C ILE A 6 23.73 18.38 48.37
N ASP A 7 24.89 18.97 48.65
CA ASP A 7 26.04 18.95 47.73
C ASP A 7 26.52 17.53 47.41
N ILE A 8 26.55 16.64 48.42
CA ILE A 8 26.94 15.23 48.23
C ILE A 8 25.89 14.46 47.41
N LEU A 9 24.60 14.71 47.63
CA LEU A 9 23.52 14.09 46.87
C LEU A 9 23.53 14.53 45.40
N GLU A 10 23.75 15.82 45.13
CA GLU A 10 23.90 16.34 43.77
C GLU A 10 25.15 15.80 43.07
N MET A 11 26.26 15.63 43.80
CA MET A 11 27.47 15.02 43.26
C MET A 11 27.29 13.54 42.91
N LEU A 12 26.58 12.77 43.75
CA LEU A 12 26.25 11.36 43.50
C LEU A 12 25.33 11.22 42.28
N ASP A 13 24.25 11.99 42.24
CA ASP A 13 23.29 12.01 41.12
C ASP A 13 23.94 12.46 39.79
N ARG A 14 24.89 13.41 39.85
CA ARG A 14 25.68 13.79 38.67
C ARG A 14 26.61 12.67 38.21
N LYS A 15 27.25 11.94 39.13
CA LYS A 15 28.13 10.83 38.80
C LYS A 15 27.35 9.67 38.16
N ASP A 16 26.22 9.31 38.75
CA ASP A 16 25.33 8.25 38.26
C ASP A 16 24.81 8.57 36.84
N ARG A 17 24.43 9.83 36.58
CA ARG A 17 24.06 10.29 35.23
C ARG A 17 25.20 10.18 34.22
N LEU A 18 26.42 10.54 34.61
CA LEU A 18 27.58 10.48 33.73
C LEU A 18 27.97 9.04 33.41
N ASP A 19 27.88 8.14 34.39
CA ASP A 19 28.20 6.73 34.20
C ASP A 19 27.13 6.04 33.34
N PHE A 20 25.84 6.33 33.55
CA PHE A 20 24.77 5.87 32.66
C PHE A 20 24.92 6.36 31.21
N GLN A 21 25.34 7.62 31.02
CA GLN A 21 25.60 8.15 29.68
C GLN A 21 26.77 7.44 29.00
N LYS A 22 27.86 7.16 29.72
CA LYS A 22 29.00 6.40 29.17
C LYS A 22 28.61 4.99 28.76
N GLU A 23 27.86 4.27 29.61
CA GLU A 23 27.37 2.93 29.29
C GLU A 23 26.48 2.93 28.05
N ARG A 24 25.57 3.91 27.95
CA ARG A 24 24.72 4.07 26.77
C ARG A 24 25.55 4.36 25.53
N ASP A 25 26.51 5.27 25.60
CA ASP A 25 27.34 5.66 24.47
C ASP A 25 28.22 4.49 24.00
N GLU A 26 28.76 3.68 24.93
CA GLU A 26 29.50 2.45 24.62
C GLU A 26 28.60 1.40 23.97
N ALA A 27 27.36 1.24 24.45
CA ALA A 27 26.36 0.38 23.81
C ALA A 27 26.04 0.84 22.38
N ILE A 28 25.97 2.15 22.12
CA ILE A 28 25.77 2.71 20.77
C ILE A 28 26.99 2.42 19.88
N ARG A 29 28.22 2.53 20.41
CA ARG A 29 29.45 2.21 19.66
C ARG A 29 29.45 0.76 19.22
N ASN A 30 29.13 -0.14 20.14
CA ASN A 30 29.00 -1.57 19.86
C ASN A 30 27.87 -1.84 18.86
N PHE A 31 26.76 -1.10 18.96
CA PHE A 31 25.61 -1.33 18.10
C PHE A 31 25.83 -0.91 16.63
N VAL A 32 26.42 0.26 16.41
CA VAL A 32 26.48 0.82 15.04
C VAL A 32 27.76 0.41 14.30
N GLU A 33 28.85 0.18 15.04
CA GLU A 33 30.22 -0.14 14.59
C GLU A 33 30.88 0.95 13.72
N THR A 34 30.13 1.51 12.77
CA THR A 34 30.54 2.49 11.76
C THR A 34 30.12 3.91 12.14
N ASN A 35 31.02 4.89 11.91
CA ASN A 35 30.77 6.32 12.16
C ASN A 35 30.15 6.60 13.56
N GLN A 36 30.76 6.01 14.59
CA GLN A 36 30.21 5.94 15.94
C GLN A 36 29.86 7.32 16.53
N ASN A 37 30.77 8.30 16.39
CA ASN A 37 30.58 9.63 16.99
C ASN A 37 29.36 10.36 16.42
N TYR A 38 29.09 10.19 15.12
CA TYR A 38 27.89 10.74 14.48
C TYR A 38 26.61 10.15 15.09
N TYR A 39 26.53 8.82 15.23
CA TYR A 39 25.31 8.17 15.74
C TYR A 39 25.08 8.43 17.23
N ILE A 40 26.14 8.57 18.03
CA ILE A 40 26.01 9.00 19.43
C ILE A 40 25.33 10.37 19.51
N GLU A 41 25.77 11.33 18.68
CA GLU A 41 25.18 12.66 18.65
C GLU A 41 23.72 12.64 18.16
N GLN A 42 23.43 11.88 17.09
CA GLN A 42 22.06 11.81 16.56
C GLN A 42 21.10 11.09 17.51
N PHE A 43 21.51 9.98 18.14
CA PHE A 43 20.67 9.26 19.09
C PHE A 43 20.46 10.06 20.37
N SER A 44 21.48 10.81 20.83
CA SER A 44 21.34 11.77 21.92
C SER A 44 20.28 12.82 21.61
N LYS A 45 20.31 13.41 20.40
CA LYS A 45 19.30 14.37 19.94
C LYS A 45 17.90 13.75 19.95
N ILE A 46 17.74 12.59 19.33
CA ILE A 46 16.45 11.88 19.22
C ILE A 46 15.88 11.54 20.61
N GLY A 47 16.71 10.99 21.51
CA GLY A 47 16.28 10.57 22.85
C GLY A 47 16.06 11.71 23.85
N ALA A 48 16.51 12.94 23.55
CA ALA A 48 16.35 14.09 24.45
C ALA A 48 14.94 14.69 24.42
N GLN A 49 14.11 14.37 23.42
CA GLN A 49 12.75 14.89 23.30
C GLN A 49 11.76 13.75 23.06
N SER A 50 10.53 13.90 23.58
CA SER A 50 9.44 12.94 23.32
C SER A 50 8.80 13.09 21.93
N LYS A 51 9.12 14.17 21.21
CA LYS A 51 8.61 14.46 19.87
C LYS A 51 9.60 14.03 18.78
N PHE A 52 9.08 13.78 17.58
CA PHE A 52 9.90 13.47 16.42
C PHE A 52 10.84 14.65 16.07
N ILE A 53 12.14 14.37 15.96
CA ILE A 53 13.17 15.34 15.56
C ILE A 53 13.70 14.93 14.19
N ILE A 54 13.78 15.93 13.30
CA ILE A 54 14.41 15.77 12.00
C ILE A 54 15.92 15.65 12.21
N THR A 55 16.48 14.51 11.85
CA THR A 55 17.92 14.27 11.76
C THR A 55 18.28 13.97 10.32
N TYR A 56 19.53 14.15 9.91
CA TYR A 56 19.90 14.02 8.49
C TYR A 56 21.03 13.03 8.29
N ASN A 57 20.77 11.97 7.52
CA ASN A 57 21.76 10.96 7.14
C ASN A 57 21.96 10.93 5.61
N ALA A 58 23.08 11.49 5.14
CA ALA A 58 23.40 11.54 3.71
C ALA A 58 23.61 10.15 3.10
N ILE A 59 24.28 9.25 3.83
CA ILE A 59 24.62 7.90 3.33
C ILE A 59 23.33 7.09 3.11
N ALA A 60 22.37 7.21 4.02
CA ALA A 60 21.08 6.55 3.90
C ALA A 60 20.25 7.06 2.72
N GLY A 61 20.36 8.35 2.38
CA GLY A 61 19.74 8.88 1.16
C GLY A 61 20.40 8.34 -0.10
N ILE A 62 21.74 8.39 -0.19
CA ILE A 62 22.48 7.94 -1.38
C ILE A 62 22.22 6.46 -1.68
N LEU A 63 22.45 5.60 -0.67
CA LEU A 63 22.25 4.15 -0.81
C LEU A 63 20.77 3.74 -0.77
N GLY A 64 19.90 4.60 -0.24
CA GLY A 64 18.47 4.39 -0.16
C GLY A 64 18.07 3.07 0.51
N PRO A 65 17.17 2.27 -0.09
CA PRO A 65 16.71 0.98 0.44
C PRO A 65 17.85 0.01 0.80
N ILE A 66 18.98 0.09 0.09
CA ILE A 66 20.14 -0.78 0.29
C ILE A 66 20.77 -0.53 1.67
N TRP A 67 20.80 0.72 2.14
CA TRP A 67 21.30 1.05 3.47
C TRP A 67 20.44 0.44 4.58
N PHE A 68 19.12 0.48 4.43
CA PHE A 68 18.19 -0.14 5.37
C PHE A 68 18.36 -1.67 5.39
N GLY A 69 18.49 -2.29 4.22
CA GLY A 69 18.74 -3.73 4.09
C GLY A 69 20.08 -4.16 4.72
N ALA A 70 21.15 -3.39 4.52
CA ALA A 70 22.47 -3.64 5.11
C ALA A 70 22.46 -3.65 6.65
N ARG A 71 21.51 -2.95 7.27
CA ARG A 71 21.32 -2.85 8.73
C ARG A 71 20.15 -3.71 9.25
N GLY A 72 19.56 -4.55 8.40
CA GLY A 72 18.46 -5.45 8.78
C GLY A 72 17.10 -4.77 8.99
N LEU A 73 16.93 -3.53 8.51
CA LEU A 73 15.68 -2.76 8.55
C LEU A 73 14.81 -3.06 7.31
N TRP A 74 14.41 -4.32 7.12
CA TRP A 74 13.74 -4.78 5.90
C TRP A 74 12.39 -4.14 5.61
N SER A 75 11.60 -3.81 6.63
CA SER A 75 10.31 -3.13 6.45
C SER A 75 10.49 -1.76 5.78
N TRP A 76 11.46 -0.98 6.25
CA TRP A 76 11.83 0.31 5.67
C TRP A 76 12.44 0.15 4.28
N ALA A 77 13.32 -0.85 4.11
CA ALA A 77 13.93 -1.15 2.82
C ALA A 77 12.88 -1.45 1.74
N LEU A 78 11.89 -2.31 2.02
CA LEU A 78 10.85 -2.67 1.07
C LEU A 78 9.90 -1.51 0.76
N ALA A 79 9.47 -0.76 1.78
CA ALA A 79 8.59 0.40 1.56
C ALA A 79 9.25 1.44 0.64
N PHE A 80 10.54 1.74 0.89
CA PHE A 80 11.28 2.67 0.05
C PHE A 80 11.65 2.09 -1.31
N LEU A 81 11.88 0.78 -1.44
CA LEU A 81 12.09 0.14 -2.73
C LEU A 81 10.89 0.35 -3.66
N ILE A 82 9.67 0.19 -3.14
CA ILE A 82 8.45 0.39 -3.93
C ILE A 82 8.40 1.82 -4.45
N ILE A 83 8.62 2.80 -3.58
CA ILE A 83 8.60 4.22 -3.94
C ILE A 83 9.70 4.54 -4.97
N GLU A 84 10.94 4.09 -4.75
CA GLU A 84 12.04 4.32 -5.70
C GLU A 84 11.81 3.62 -7.03
N THR A 85 11.28 2.40 -7.02
CA THR A 85 10.97 1.66 -8.25
C THR A 85 9.91 2.38 -9.06
N VAL A 86 8.86 2.92 -8.41
CA VAL A 86 7.86 3.76 -9.08
C VAL A 86 8.48 5.02 -9.67
N ALA A 87 9.40 5.69 -8.96
CA ALA A 87 10.13 6.84 -9.50
C ALA A 87 10.95 6.45 -10.73
N PHE A 88 11.77 5.40 -10.64
CA PHE A 88 12.61 4.96 -11.75
C PHE A 88 11.77 4.55 -12.98
N VAL A 89 10.65 3.86 -12.76
CA VAL A 89 9.70 3.51 -13.82
C VAL A 89 9.15 4.78 -14.47
N GLN A 90 8.71 5.79 -13.71
CA GLN A 90 8.19 7.04 -14.28
C GLN A 90 9.26 7.82 -15.06
N ILE A 91 10.50 7.88 -14.56
CA ILE A 91 11.61 8.55 -15.25
C ILE A 91 11.90 7.86 -16.58
N ILE A 92 12.07 6.54 -16.57
CA ILE A 92 12.44 5.80 -17.78
C ILE A 92 11.27 5.74 -18.76
N ARG A 93 10.04 5.49 -18.28
CA ARG A 93 8.84 5.50 -19.10
C ARG A 93 8.58 6.86 -19.75
N GLY A 94 8.80 7.95 -19.02
CA GLY A 94 8.58 9.31 -19.54
C GLY A 94 9.64 9.78 -20.54
N LEU A 95 10.90 9.35 -20.37
CA LEU A 95 12.01 9.77 -21.25
C LEU A 95 12.23 8.84 -22.45
N PHE A 96 12.03 7.54 -22.27
CA PHE A 96 12.44 6.50 -23.21
C PHE A 96 11.38 5.44 -23.46
N GLY A 97 10.27 5.43 -22.71
CA GLY A 97 9.24 4.40 -22.82
C GLY A 97 8.25 4.65 -23.94
N ASP A 98 7.70 3.57 -24.48
CA ASP A 98 6.68 3.62 -25.52
C ASP A 98 5.29 3.89 -24.89
N LEU A 99 5.01 5.15 -24.56
CA LEU A 99 3.74 5.58 -23.93
C LEU A 99 2.51 5.25 -24.77
N SER A 100 2.65 5.29 -26.11
CA SER A 100 1.59 4.99 -27.07
C SER A 100 1.49 3.52 -27.48
N ALA A 101 2.35 2.62 -26.98
CA ALA A 101 2.34 1.20 -27.37
C ALA A 101 0.98 0.52 -27.19
N GLU A 102 0.30 0.79 -26.07
CA GLU A 102 -1.04 0.25 -25.82
C GLU A 102 -2.10 0.83 -26.77
N ALA A 103 -1.99 2.10 -27.13
CA ALA A 103 -2.87 2.72 -28.10
C ALA A 103 -2.71 2.05 -29.48
N TRP A 104 -1.47 1.76 -29.89
CA TRP A 104 -1.18 1.07 -31.15
C TRP A 104 -1.67 -0.38 -31.18
N THR A 105 -1.55 -1.13 -30.07
CA THR A 105 -2.11 -2.50 -30.01
C THR A 105 -3.64 -2.49 -30.08
N ARG A 106 -4.29 -1.51 -29.44
CA ARG A 106 -5.75 -1.32 -29.58
C ARG A 106 -6.14 -0.98 -31.02
N ILE A 107 -5.45 -0.04 -31.67
CA ILE A 107 -5.69 0.31 -33.08
C ILE A 107 -5.57 -0.94 -33.96
N ALA A 108 -4.51 -1.73 -33.80
CA ALA A 108 -4.31 -2.96 -34.58
C ALA A 108 -5.45 -3.97 -34.41
N SER A 109 -6.00 -4.11 -33.19
CA SER A 109 -7.15 -4.99 -32.96
C SER A 109 -8.43 -4.48 -33.62
N ILE A 110 -8.65 -3.16 -33.65
CA ILE A 110 -9.80 -2.53 -34.33
C ILE A 110 -9.63 -2.65 -35.86
N GLU A 111 -8.43 -2.44 -36.38
CA GLU A 111 -8.14 -2.49 -37.83
C GLU A 111 -8.46 -3.87 -38.43
N ASN A 112 -8.13 -4.95 -37.71
CA ASN A 112 -8.54 -6.31 -38.10
C ASN A 112 -10.07 -6.45 -38.23
N THR A 113 -10.85 -5.82 -37.35
CA THR A 113 -12.32 -5.83 -37.46
C THR A 113 -12.83 -4.90 -38.56
N LEU A 114 -12.15 -3.78 -38.79
CA LEU A 114 -12.49 -2.79 -39.82
C LEU A 114 -12.38 -3.38 -41.22
N ASP A 115 -11.32 -4.14 -41.50
CA ASP A 115 -11.12 -4.77 -42.81
C ASP A 115 -12.24 -5.76 -43.14
N LEU A 116 -12.68 -6.55 -42.16
CA LEU A 116 -13.85 -7.42 -42.31
C LEU A 116 -15.12 -6.62 -42.65
N ARG A 117 -15.34 -5.48 -41.97
CA ARG A 117 -16.50 -4.62 -42.23
C ARG A 117 -16.42 -3.94 -43.60
N ARG A 118 -15.24 -3.55 -44.07
CA ARG A 118 -15.02 -3.00 -45.41
C ARG A 118 -15.36 -4.02 -46.51
N GLN A 119 -14.96 -5.29 -46.33
CA GLN A 119 -15.35 -6.36 -47.26
C GLN A 119 -16.86 -6.64 -47.25
N GLN A 120 -17.50 -6.61 -46.08
CA GLN A 120 -18.95 -6.72 -45.97
C GLN A 120 -19.68 -5.56 -46.67
N LEU A 121 -19.16 -4.34 -46.53
CA LEU A 121 -19.69 -3.17 -47.23
C LEU A 121 -19.53 -3.30 -48.74
N ALA A 122 -18.35 -3.69 -49.24
CA ALA A 122 -18.09 -3.86 -50.68
C ALA A 122 -19.03 -4.90 -51.32
N SER A 123 -19.20 -6.05 -50.67
CA SER A 123 -20.13 -7.10 -51.14
C SER A 123 -21.60 -6.69 -51.04
N ALA A 124 -21.98 -5.87 -50.06
CA ALA A 124 -23.33 -5.31 -49.94
C ALA A 124 -23.63 -4.29 -51.06
N ILE A 125 -22.63 -3.51 -51.48
CA ILE A 125 -22.70 -2.58 -52.62
C ILE A 125 -22.88 -3.35 -53.92
N GLU A 126 -22.08 -4.40 -54.14
CA GLU A 126 -22.17 -5.25 -55.35
C GLU A 126 -23.55 -5.93 -55.47
N LYS A 127 -24.12 -6.39 -54.35
CA LYS A 127 -25.43 -7.05 -54.31
C LYS A 127 -26.61 -6.07 -54.21
N SER A 128 -26.38 -4.75 -54.20
CA SER A 128 -27.40 -3.71 -54.06
C SER A 128 -28.39 -3.97 -52.91
N THR A 129 -27.86 -4.29 -51.72
CA THR A 129 -28.67 -4.71 -50.56
C THR A 129 -29.09 -3.49 -49.71
N GLU A 130 -30.28 -3.47 -49.09
CA GLU A 130 -30.73 -2.35 -48.22
C GLU A 130 -29.84 -2.08 -46.99
N LYS A 131 -28.90 -2.99 -46.67
CA LYS A 131 -28.02 -2.91 -45.49
C LYS A 131 -26.75 -2.06 -45.68
N ILE A 132 -26.56 -1.43 -46.84
CA ILE A 132 -25.36 -0.62 -47.16
C ILE A 132 -25.13 0.48 -46.11
N ASP A 133 -26.18 1.20 -45.71
CA ASP A 133 -26.08 2.32 -44.76
C ASP A 133 -25.71 1.88 -43.34
N VAL A 134 -26.02 0.63 -42.97
CA VAL A 134 -25.64 0.07 -41.67
C VAL A 134 -24.13 -0.24 -41.67
N TYR A 135 -23.63 -0.88 -42.73
CA TYR A 135 -22.21 -1.18 -42.86
C TYR A 135 -21.36 0.08 -43.04
N ARG A 136 -21.85 1.08 -43.77
CA ARG A 136 -21.18 2.38 -43.91
C ARG A 136 -20.99 3.07 -42.57
N ARG A 137 -22.06 3.18 -41.77
CA ARG A 137 -21.98 3.76 -40.41
C ARG A 137 -21.07 2.98 -39.48
N ALA A 138 -21.04 1.65 -39.59
CA ALA A 138 -20.13 0.82 -38.80
C ALA A 138 -18.66 1.01 -39.18
N VAL A 139 -18.34 1.18 -40.46
CA VAL A 139 -16.98 1.50 -40.92
C VAL A 139 -16.58 2.90 -40.44
N GLU A 140 -17.46 3.89 -40.62
CA GLU A 140 -17.21 5.29 -40.22
C GLU A 140 -17.00 5.43 -38.70
N SER A 141 -17.77 4.71 -37.89
CA SER A 141 -17.59 4.75 -36.43
C SER A 141 -16.28 4.10 -35.98
N LEU A 142 -15.87 3.00 -36.62
CA LEU A 142 -14.59 2.34 -36.33
C LEU A 142 -13.40 3.20 -36.78
N GLU A 143 -13.50 3.87 -37.94
CA GLU A 143 -12.49 4.83 -38.40
C GLU A 143 -12.38 6.03 -37.46
N SER A 144 -13.50 6.61 -37.04
CA SER A 144 -13.53 7.69 -36.05
C SER A 144 -12.92 7.27 -34.71
N ASN A 145 -13.18 6.04 -34.25
CA ASN A 145 -12.55 5.50 -33.04
C ASN A 145 -11.03 5.39 -33.20
N ILE A 146 -10.54 4.92 -34.34
CA ILE A 146 -9.09 4.84 -34.62
C ILE A 146 -8.47 6.25 -34.59
N GLU A 147 -9.11 7.24 -35.21
CA GLU A 147 -8.63 8.62 -35.19
C GLU A 147 -8.60 9.19 -33.77
N GLY A 148 -9.63 8.93 -32.97
CA GLY A 148 -9.67 9.32 -31.55
C GLY A 148 -8.51 8.71 -30.76
N ILE A 149 -8.25 7.41 -30.93
CA ILE A 149 -7.15 6.72 -30.24
C ILE A 149 -5.78 7.24 -30.73
N LYS A 150 -5.63 7.55 -32.03
CA LYS A 150 -4.39 8.16 -32.56
C LYS A 150 -4.15 9.54 -31.96
N ALA A 151 -5.19 10.37 -31.84
CA ALA A 151 -5.08 11.69 -31.23
C ALA A 151 -4.70 11.58 -29.74
N GLU A 152 -5.26 10.62 -29.02
CA GLU A 152 -4.88 10.31 -27.63
C GLU A 152 -3.43 9.84 -27.53
N ALA A 153 -2.97 8.97 -28.44
CA ALA A 153 -1.58 8.50 -28.49
C ALA A 153 -0.58 9.66 -28.65
N VAL A 154 -0.86 10.59 -29.57
CA VAL A 154 -0.01 11.79 -29.77
C VAL A 154 -0.02 12.69 -28.53
N ALA A 155 -1.17 12.84 -27.87
CA ALA A 155 -1.27 13.60 -26.63
C ALA A 155 -0.48 12.95 -25.48
N LEU A 156 -0.47 11.62 -25.39
CA LEU A 156 0.30 10.85 -24.40
C LEU A 156 1.81 11.00 -24.62
N ASP A 157 2.28 10.95 -25.87
CA ASP A 157 3.69 11.16 -26.19
C ASP A 157 4.15 12.58 -25.78
N GLY A 158 3.28 13.58 -25.91
CA GLY A 158 3.53 14.95 -25.45
C GLY A 158 3.58 15.11 -23.92
N GLN A 159 3.04 14.17 -23.15
CA GLN A 159 3.07 14.18 -21.69
C GLN A 159 4.29 13.45 -21.09
N GLY A 160 5.09 12.76 -21.91
CA GLY A 160 6.25 11.98 -21.43
C GLY A 160 7.21 12.78 -20.54
N ILE A 161 7.51 14.03 -20.92
CA ILE A 161 8.37 14.92 -20.13
C ILE A 161 7.79 15.19 -18.73
N TRP A 162 6.48 15.43 -18.62
CA TRP A 162 5.82 15.68 -17.34
C TRP A 162 5.82 14.43 -16.45
N ILE A 163 5.63 13.24 -17.05
CA ILE A 163 5.73 11.96 -16.35
C ILE A 163 7.15 11.76 -15.81
N ALA A 164 8.17 12.05 -16.62
CA ALA A 164 9.56 11.96 -16.18
C ALA A 164 9.89 12.94 -15.04
N LEU A 165 9.45 14.20 -15.15
CA LEU A 165 9.64 15.21 -14.11
C LEU A 165 8.93 14.83 -12.80
N ALA A 166 7.72 14.29 -12.87
CA ALA A 166 7.02 13.76 -11.70
C ALA A 166 7.81 12.62 -11.04
N GLY A 167 8.39 11.72 -11.85
CA GLY A 167 9.27 10.66 -11.37
C GLY A 167 10.54 11.17 -10.68
N VAL A 168 11.21 12.18 -11.25
CA VAL A 168 12.39 12.82 -10.62
C VAL A 168 12.02 13.49 -9.30
N LEU A 169 10.90 14.23 -9.26
CA LEU A 169 10.42 14.86 -8.04
C LEU A 169 10.12 13.81 -6.96
N LEU A 170 9.46 12.71 -7.33
CA LEU A 170 9.18 11.61 -6.42
C LEU A 170 10.47 10.94 -5.91
N LEU A 171 11.49 10.78 -6.76
CA LEU A 171 12.80 10.27 -6.35
C LEU A 171 13.48 11.19 -5.33
N ILE A 172 13.49 12.50 -5.59
CA ILE A 172 14.08 13.48 -4.67
C ILE A 172 13.37 13.45 -3.31
N LEU A 173 12.03 13.44 -3.31
CA LEU A 173 11.25 13.34 -2.07
C LEU A 173 11.51 12.03 -1.33
N ALA A 174 11.63 10.91 -2.04
CA ALA A 174 11.96 9.61 -1.46
C ALA A 174 13.34 9.64 -0.80
N LYS A 175 14.36 10.16 -1.50
CA LYS A 175 15.74 10.29 -1.01
C LYS A 175 15.83 11.19 0.22
N LEU A 176 15.14 12.34 0.21
CA LEU A 176 15.04 13.23 1.37
C LEU A 176 14.36 12.52 2.56
N SER A 177 13.26 11.81 2.30
CA SER A 177 12.54 11.07 3.35
C SER A 177 13.44 9.99 3.96
N GLN A 178 14.17 9.22 3.16
CA GLN A 178 15.12 8.22 3.63
C GLN A 178 16.20 8.86 4.51
N SER A 179 16.79 9.97 4.08
CA SER A 179 17.78 10.71 4.86
C SER A 179 17.24 11.19 6.21
N ILE A 180 15.96 11.57 6.27
CA ILE A 180 15.31 12.07 7.50
C ILE A 180 14.97 10.93 8.47
N PHE A 181 14.36 9.85 7.95
CA PHE A 181 13.86 8.75 8.79
C PHE A 181 14.93 7.71 9.16
N ALA A 182 16.08 7.70 8.48
CA ALA A 182 17.12 6.69 8.68
C ALA A 182 17.62 6.58 10.14
N ASN A 183 18.00 7.70 10.76
CA ASN A 183 18.54 7.63 12.13
C ASN A 183 17.45 7.30 13.15
N TRP A 184 16.21 7.77 12.92
CA TRP A 184 15.07 7.44 13.78
C TRP A 184 14.75 5.94 13.72
N ALA A 185 14.72 5.36 12.51
CA ALA A 185 14.49 3.93 12.33
C ALA A 185 15.60 3.08 12.99
N LEU A 186 16.84 3.57 12.92
CA LEU A 186 17.98 2.92 13.55
C LEU A 186 18.00 3.05 15.08
N GLU A 187 17.59 4.20 15.63
CA GLU A 187 17.48 4.40 17.08
C GLU A 187 16.43 3.47 17.68
N ARG A 188 15.27 3.34 17.00
CA ARG A 188 14.24 2.39 17.43
C ARG A 188 14.76 0.95 17.45
N ARG A 189 15.54 0.58 16.44
CA ARG A 189 16.22 -0.73 16.36
C ARG A 189 17.25 -0.92 17.47
N PHE A 190 17.98 0.13 17.84
CA PHE A 190 18.90 0.11 18.98
C PHE A 190 18.15 -0.14 20.29
N SER A 191 17.01 0.52 20.49
CA SER A 191 16.14 0.30 21.66
C SER A 191 15.59 -1.13 21.74
N GLU A 192 15.21 -1.72 20.60
CA GLU A 192 14.84 -3.14 20.52
C GLU A 192 16.01 -4.08 20.83
N TRP A 193 17.20 -3.80 20.27
CA TRP A 193 18.41 -4.58 20.52
C TRP A 193 18.83 -4.56 21.99
N ARG A 194 18.63 -3.43 22.69
CA ARG A 194 18.84 -3.35 24.15
C ARG A 194 17.95 -4.30 24.95
N SER A 195 16.79 -4.67 24.41
CA SER A 195 15.88 -5.64 25.02
C SER A 195 16.21 -7.07 24.58
N ASN A 196 16.58 -7.24 23.30
CA ASN A 196 16.87 -8.53 22.67
C ASN A 196 18.26 -8.51 21.99
N PRO A 197 19.33 -8.99 22.66
CA PRO A 197 20.70 -8.91 22.14
C PRO A 197 20.98 -9.81 20.94
N GLU A 198 20.05 -10.71 20.58
CA GLU A 198 20.14 -11.57 19.39
C GLU A 198 19.95 -10.80 18.07
N ILE A 199 19.44 -9.57 18.13
CA ILE A 199 19.24 -8.74 16.94
C ILE A 199 20.59 -8.38 16.33
N ARG A 200 20.68 -8.52 15.00
CA ARG A 200 21.89 -8.20 14.24
C ARG A 200 22.34 -6.75 14.46
N VAL A 201 23.65 -6.62 14.64
CA VAL A 201 24.35 -5.38 14.94
C VAL A 201 25.18 -4.92 13.74
N GLY A 202 25.47 -3.62 13.65
CA GLY A 202 26.46 -3.08 12.72
C GLY A 202 26.02 -2.95 11.27
N PHE A 203 27.01 -2.74 10.40
CA PHE A 203 26.81 -2.60 8.95
C PHE A 203 27.33 -3.83 8.22
N SER A 204 26.42 -4.68 7.72
CA SER A 204 26.82 -5.91 7.05
C SER A 204 27.01 -5.73 5.55
N ILE A 205 28.23 -5.97 5.09
CA ILE A 205 28.56 -6.02 3.66
C ILE A 205 27.79 -7.15 2.93
N PRO A 206 27.73 -8.40 3.43
CA PRO A 206 26.92 -9.44 2.79
C PRO A 206 25.44 -9.07 2.63
N ALA A 207 24.81 -8.49 3.65
CA ALA A 207 23.42 -8.06 3.55
C ALA A 207 23.26 -6.89 2.59
N MET A 208 24.21 -5.94 2.58
CA MET A 208 24.23 -4.85 1.61
C MET A 208 24.24 -5.39 0.18
N VAL A 209 25.08 -6.39 -0.12
CA VAL A 209 25.17 -7.00 -1.45
C VAL A 209 23.87 -7.73 -1.81
N ILE A 210 23.32 -8.54 -0.89
CA ILE A 210 22.05 -9.24 -1.13
C ILE A 210 20.91 -8.25 -1.37
N SER A 211 20.81 -7.21 -0.53
CA SER A 211 19.82 -6.16 -0.71
C SER A 211 20.03 -5.40 -2.02
N ALA A 212 21.27 -5.07 -2.39
CA ALA A 212 21.56 -4.39 -3.65
C ALA A 212 21.15 -5.23 -4.86
N ILE A 213 21.47 -6.53 -4.89
CA ILE A 213 21.07 -7.45 -5.95
C ILE A 213 19.55 -7.55 -6.02
N PHE A 214 18.90 -7.75 -4.87
CA PHE A 214 17.44 -7.86 -4.79
C PHE A 214 16.73 -6.59 -5.27
N MET A 215 17.17 -5.42 -4.81
CA MET A 215 16.61 -4.13 -5.22
C MET A 215 16.84 -3.90 -6.72
N LEU A 216 18.05 -4.15 -7.22
CA LEU A 216 18.39 -4.02 -8.64
C LEU A 216 17.49 -4.91 -9.51
N LEU A 217 17.35 -6.19 -9.15
CA LEU A 217 16.54 -7.14 -9.91
C LEU A 217 15.08 -6.70 -10.00
N ILE A 218 14.49 -6.27 -8.88
CA ILE A 218 13.09 -5.82 -8.85
C ILE A 218 12.92 -4.54 -9.66
N SER A 219 13.80 -3.55 -9.45
CA SER A 219 13.70 -2.28 -10.15
C SER A 219 13.90 -2.46 -11.65
N VAL A 220 14.90 -3.26 -12.09
CA VAL A 220 15.13 -3.55 -13.51
C VAL A 220 13.96 -4.31 -14.12
N ALA A 221 13.44 -5.34 -13.47
CA ALA A 221 12.28 -6.08 -13.97
C ALA A 221 11.05 -5.18 -14.13
N ALA A 222 10.77 -4.32 -13.14
CA ALA A 222 9.68 -3.35 -13.21
C ALA A 222 9.88 -2.31 -14.31
N ILE A 223 11.08 -1.74 -14.42
CA ILE A 223 11.44 -0.78 -15.48
C ILE A 223 11.20 -1.39 -16.86
N MET A 224 11.70 -2.61 -17.08
CA MET A 224 11.56 -3.29 -18.36
C MET A 224 10.10 -3.56 -18.69
N HIS A 225 9.33 -4.09 -17.74
CA HIS A 225 7.92 -4.42 -17.97
C HIS A 225 7.05 -3.17 -18.24
N TYR A 226 7.21 -2.11 -17.44
CA TYR A 226 6.34 -0.93 -17.53
C TYR A 226 6.78 0.12 -18.56
N SER A 227 8.08 0.18 -18.89
CA SER A 227 8.59 1.13 -19.88
C SER A 227 8.61 0.52 -21.29
N PHE A 228 8.76 -0.80 -21.39
CA PHE A 228 8.95 -1.53 -22.65
C PHE A 228 8.06 -2.80 -22.72
N PRO A 229 6.72 -2.65 -22.72
CA PRO A 229 5.78 -3.76 -22.54
C PRO A 229 5.92 -4.89 -23.58
N ASN A 230 6.37 -4.59 -24.81
CA ASN A 230 6.46 -5.57 -25.90
C ASN A 230 7.86 -6.21 -26.06
N TYR A 231 8.85 -5.82 -25.26
CA TYR A 231 10.22 -6.35 -25.40
C TYR A 231 10.43 -7.68 -24.69
N LEU A 232 9.85 -7.85 -23.50
CA LEU A 232 10.04 -9.04 -22.67
C LEU A 232 8.70 -9.73 -22.39
N ASN A 233 8.14 -10.41 -23.40
CA ASN A 233 6.87 -11.14 -23.28
C ASN A 233 6.87 -12.19 -22.15
N PHE A 234 8.05 -12.73 -21.80
CA PHE A 234 8.18 -13.67 -20.68
C PHE A 234 7.87 -13.05 -19.31
N LEU A 235 8.00 -11.73 -19.16
CA LEU A 235 7.62 -11.01 -17.94
C LEU A 235 6.15 -10.60 -17.93
N ALA A 236 5.50 -10.57 -19.10
CA ALA A 236 4.11 -10.17 -19.23
C ALA A 236 3.15 -11.30 -18.83
N GLU A 237 3.49 -12.55 -19.17
CA GLU A 237 2.69 -13.71 -18.82
C GLU A 237 3.47 -14.66 -17.92
N PHE A 238 2.82 -15.13 -16.84
CA PHE A 238 3.42 -16.12 -15.96
C PHE A 238 3.62 -17.44 -16.73
N PRO A 239 4.84 -18.00 -16.78
CA PRO A 239 5.17 -19.16 -17.62
C PRO A 239 4.50 -20.42 -17.06
N THR A 240 3.27 -20.69 -17.50
CA THR A 240 2.48 -21.85 -17.09
C THR A 240 1.82 -22.52 -18.28
N ASP A 241 1.90 -23.84 -18.31
CA ASP A 241 1.17 -24.62 -19.31
C ASP A 241 -0.34 -24.53 -19.05
N ALA A 242 -1.09 -24.34 -20.12
CA ALA A 242 -2.55 -24.22 -20.06
C ALA A 242 -3.21 -25.47 -19.44
N SER A 243 -2.58 -26.65 -19.56
CA SER A 243 -3.05 -27.91 -18.99
C SER A 243 -3.10 -27.89 -17.45
N PHE A 244 -2.06 -27.37 -16.78
CA PHE A 244 -2.04 -27.26 -15.33
C PHE A 244 -3.08 -26.26 -14.83
N ARG A 245 -3.26 -25.15 -15.55
CA ARG A 245 -4.27 -24.14 -15.22
C ARG A 245 -5.69 -24.71 -15.34
N LEU A 246 -6.01 -25.39 -16.43
CA LEU A 246 -7.32 -26.03 -16.62
C LEU A 246 -7.57 -27.17 -15.62
N GLY A 247 -6.55 -27.95 -15.30
CA GLY A 247 -6.64 -28.97 -14.25
C GLY A 247 -6.96 -28.38 -12.88
N ALA A 248 -6.24 -27.32 -12.47
CA ALA A 248 -6.49 -26.63 -11.21
C ALA A 248 -7.91 -26.02 -11.14
N ILE A 249 -8.39 -25.42 -12.24
CA ILE A 249 -9.77 -24.91 -12.33
C ILE A 249 -10.77 -26.05 -12.10
N GLY A 250 -10.61 -27.18 -12.80
CA GLY A 250 -11.51 -28.33 -12.65
C GLY A 250 -11.52 -28.91 -11.23
N TYR A 251 -10.37 -29.02 -10.56
CA TYR A 251 -10.31 -29.47 -9.16
C TYR A 251 -11.02 -28.50 -8.21
N VAL A 252 -10.85 -27.20 -8.42
CA VAL A 252 -11.49 -26.17 -7.60
C VAL A 252 -13.01 -26.19 -7.81
N GLU A 253 -13.48 -26.27 -9.06
CA GLU A 253 -14.91 -26.37 -9.39
C GLU A 253 -15.56 -27.60 -8.74
N GLN A 254 -14.95 -28.78 -8.88
CA GLN A 254 -15.44 -30.01 -8.26
C GLN A 254 -15.49 -29.92 -6.73
N PHE A 255 -14.48 -29.29 -6.11
CA PHE A 255 -14.46 -29.07 -4.67
C PHE A 255 -15.59 -28.11 -4.23
N PHE A 256 -15.79 -27.01 -4.95
CA PHE A 256 -16.87 -26.07 -4.67
C PHE A 256 -18.25 -26.71 -4.82
N GLU A 257 -18.48 -27.47 -5.89
CA GLU A 257 -19.74 -28.20 -6.09
C GLU A 257 -20.00 -29.18 -4.94
N TYR A 258 -18.98 -29.94 -4.52
CA TYR A 258 -19.08 -30.84 -3.37
C TYR A 258 -19.44 -30.07 -2.08
N CYS A 259 -18.80 -28.94 -1.82
CA CYS A 259 -19.09 -28.11 -0.65
C CYS A 259 -20.51 -27.54 -0.67
N VAL A 260 -21.02 -27.10 -1.81
CA VAL A 260 -22.38 -26.55 -1.92
C VAL A 260 -23.43 -27.64 -1.68
N ILE A 261 -23.30 -28.80 -2.33
CA ILE A 261 -24.27 -29.90 -2.22
C ILE A 261 -24.33 -30.44 -0.78
N ASN A 262 -23.18 -30.61 -0.12
CA ASN A 262 -23.13 -31.18 1.23
C ASN A 262 -23.27 -30.12 2.34
N GLY A 263 -23.09 -28.84 2.01
CA GLY A 263 -23.01 -27.74 2.96
C GLY A 263 -24.15 -26.73 2.88
N GLU A 264 -25.16 -26.94 2.02
CA GLU A 264 -26.28 -25.99 1.81
C GLU A 264 -26.87 -25.50 3.13
N ALA A 265 -27.26 -26.41 4.03
CA ALA A 265 -27.82 -26.04 5.34
C ALA A 265 -26.86 -25.21 6.21
N PHE A 266 -25.55 -25.45 6.11
CA PHE A 266 -24.52 -24.71 6.84
C PHE A 266 -24.32 -23.30 6.25
N PHE A 267 -24.19 -23.19 4.93
CA PHE A 267 -24.03 -21.90 4.25
C PHE A 267 -25.28 -21.02 4.39
N ASP A 268 -26.47 -21.63 4.38
CA ASP A 268 -27.72 -20.94 4.64
C ASP A 268 -27.80 -20.42 6.08
N ALA A 269 -27.37 -21.23 7.05
CA ALA A 269 -27.32 -20.81 8.45
C ALA A 269 -26.39 -19.62 8.66
N ILE A 270 -25.20 -19.64 8.05
CA ILE A 270 -24.25 -18.52 8.07
C ILE A 270 -24.86 -17.28 7.40
N THR A 271 -25.44 -17.44 6.22
CA THR A 271 -26.04 -16.32 5.46
C THR A 271 -27.16 -15.69 6.26
N ARG A 272 -28.04 -16.49 6.85
CA ARG A 272 -29.12 -16.02 7.72
C ARG A 272 -28.58 -15.29 8.95
N PHE A 273 -27.56 -15.84 9.59
CA PHE A 273 -26.93 -15.22 10.76
C PHE A 273 -26.32 -13.85 10.43
N ILE A 274 -25.58 -13.73 9.33
CA ILE A 274 -25.00 -12.46 8.87
C ILE A 274 -26.09 -11.45 8.53
N ARG A 275 -27.13 -11.89 7.79
CA ARG A 275 -28.26 -11.03 7.40
C ARG A 275 -29.01 -10.50 8.62
N ILE A 276 -29.27 -11.32 9.64
CA ILE A 276 -29.94 -10.84 10.86
C ILE A 276 -29.20 -9.65 11.47
N ILE A 277 -27.87 -9.71 11.57
CA ILE A 277 -27.07 -8.62 12.15
C ILE A 277 -27.07 -7.41 11.21
N LEU A 278 -26.88 -7.63 9.91
CA LEU A 278 -26.89 -6.56 8.90
C LEU A 278 -28.22 -5.83 8.86
N ASP A 279 -29.31 -6.55 8.65
CA ASP A 279 -30.66 -6.00 8.54
C ASP A 279 -31.06 -5.26 9.82
N THR A 280 -30.62 -5.75 11.00
CA THR A 280 -30.83 -5.06 12.28
C THR A 280 -30.11 -3.72 12.33
N LEU A 281 -28.82 -3.68 11.95
CA LEU A 281 -28.04 -2.44 11.96
C LEU A 281 -28.50 -1.46 10.87
N GLU A 282 -28.87 -1.96 9.69
CA GLU A 282 -29.43 -1.15 8.61
C GLU A 282 -30.78 -0.55 9.04
N THR A 283 -31.64 -1.34 9.67
CA THR A 283 -32.89 -0.83 10.24
C THR A 283 -32.64 0.23 11.31
N LEU A 284 -31.62 0.02 12.18
CA LEU A 284 -31.26 0.95 13.24
C LEU A 284 -30.72 2.28 12.70
N PHE A 285 -29.86 2.27 11.66
CA PHE A 285 -29.18 3.47 11.17
C PHE A 285 -29.83 4.13 9.95
N VAL A 286 -30.46 3.36 9.08
CA VAL A 286 -31.09 3.85 7.84
C VAL A 286 -32.60 3.97 8.03
N GLY A 287 -33.23 2.97 8.66
CA GLY A 287 -34.67 2.95 8.88
C GLY A 287 -35.16 3.97 9.91
N THR A 288 -34.30 4.41 10.84
CA THR A 288 -34.66 5.42 11.84
C THR A 288 -34.51 6.85 11.29
N PRO A 289 -35.33 7.81 11.75
CA PRO A 289 -35.22 9.20 11.31
C PRO A 289 -33.82 9.78 11.54
N TRP A 290 -33.28 10.48 10.54
CA TRP A 290 -31.89 10.97 10.53
C TRP A 290 -31.51 11.79 11.79
N ILE A 291 -32.46 12.53 12.37
CA ILE A 291 -32.24 13.35 13.57
C ILE A 291 -31.83 12.45 14.75
N VAL A 292 -32.49 11.30 14.90
CA VAL A 292 -32.23 10.36 15.99
C VAL A 292 -30.81 9.79 15.86
N VAL A 293 -30.45 9.34 14.65
CA VAL A 293 -29.13 8.77 14.37
C VAL A 293 -28.04 9.83 14.50
N ALA A 294 -28.26 11.03 13.97
CA ALA A 294 -27.31 12.14 14.08
C ALA A 294 -27.04 12.49 15.55
N CYS A 295 -28.09 12.67 16.35
CA CYS A 295 -27.95 12.93 17.78
C CYS A 295 -27.23 11.79 18.50
N LEU A 296 -27.55 10.53 18.20
CA LEU A 296 -26.90 9.37 18.78
C LEU A 296 -25.40 9.32 18.45
N LEU A 297 -25.02 9.51 17.19
CA LEU A 297 -23.62 9.50 16.77
C LEU A 297 -22.82 10.66 17.37
N ILE A 298 -23.39 11.86 17.41
CA ILE A 298 -22.77 13.04 18.03
C ILE A 298 -22.57 12.80 19.52
N LEU A 299 -23.58 12.27 20.22
CA LEU A 299 -23.52 11.98 21.64
C LEU A 299 -22.48 10.89 21.96
N LEU A 300 -22.48 9.78 21.21
CA LEU A 300 -21.51 8.70 21.40
C LEU A 300 -20.07 9.18 21.12
N THR A 301 -19.87 10.00 20.08
CA THR A 301 -18.57 10.62 19.81
C THR A 301 -18.14 11.54 20.94
N HIS A 302 -19.06 12.36 21.46
CA HIS A 302 -18.79 13.25 22.57
C HIS A 302 -18.34 12.50 23.82
N LEU A 303 -19.03 11.41 24.17
CA LEU A 303 -18.70 10.57 25.33
C LEU A 303 -17.38 9.81 25.15
N SER A 304 -17.06 9.37 23.93
CA SER A 304 -15.90 8.52 23.68
C SER A 304 -14.60 9.30 23.42
N ALA A 305 -14.68 10.44 22.72
CA ALA A 305 -13.52 11.18 22.23
C ALA A 305 -13.53 12.68 22.59
N GLY A 306 -14.52 13.12 23.37
CA GLY A 306 -14.63 14.48 23.90
C GLY A 306 -15.30 15.49 22.96
N PRO A 307 -15.48 16.74 23.44
CA PRO A 307 -16.26 17.78 22.75
C PRO A 307 -15.68 18.21 21.40
N ARG A 308 -14.35 18.21 21.26
CA ARG A 308 -13.68 18.62 20.01
C ARG A 308 -14.05 17.70 18.85
N MET A 309 -14.09 16.38 19.11
CA MET A 309 -14.43 15.38 18.09
C MET A 309 -15.92 15.42 17.73
N ALA A 310 -16.80 15.72 18.69
CA ALA A 310 -18.23 15.87 18.44
C ALA A 310 -18.55 17.00 17.44
N ILE A 311 -17.82 18.12 17.51
CA ILE A 311 -17.97 19.23 16.55
C ILE A 311 -17.59 18.78 15.14
N TYR A 312 -16.47 18.07 14.99
CA TYR A 312 -16.06 17.53 13.69
C TYR A 312 -17.06 16.53 13.12
N THR A 313 -17.56 15.60 13.95
CA THR A 313 -18.59 14.63 13.55
C THR A 313 -19.89 15.33 13.13
N THR A 314 -20.31 16.38 13.86
CA THR A 314 -21.49 17.17 13.50
C THR A 314 -21.31 17.82 12.13
N GLY A 315 -20.17 18.48 11.88
CA GLY A 315 -19.88 19.10 10.59
C GLY A 315 -19.87 18.09 9.44
N PHE A 316 -19.29 16.91 9.66
CA PHE A 316 -19.26 15.84 8.66
C PHE A 316 -20.65 15.27 8.36
N LEU A 317 -21.47 14.99 9.40
CA LEU A 317 -22.83 14.51 9.23
C LEU A 317 -23.74 15.54 8.53
N SER A 318 -23.60 16.82 8.87
CA SER A 318 -24.31 17.90 8.18
C SER A 318 -23.92 18.00 6.70
N TYR A 319 -22.62 17.86 6.39
CA TYR A 319 -22.13 17.83 5.01
C TYR A 319 -22.72 16.67 4.20
N MET A 320 -22.69 15.45 4.75
CA MET A 320 -23.25 14.26 4.09
C MET A 320 -24.76 14.37 3.88
N GLY A 321 -25.48 14.95 4.86
CA GLY A 321 -26.90 15.25 4.75
C GLY A 321 -27.20 16.28 3.65
N PHE A 322 -26.42 17.36 3.59
CA PHE A 322 -26.62 18.43 2.60
C PHE A 322 -26.41 17.96 1.15
N LEU A 323 -25.44 17.07 0.91
CA LEU A 323 -25.18 16.51 -0.42
C LEU A 323 -26.10 15.33 -0.80
N GLY A 324 -27.01 14.92 0.09
CA GLY A 324 -27.92 13.80 -0.18
C GLY A 324 -27.27 12.42 -0.10
N PHE A 325 -26.08 12.30 0.52
CA PHE A 325 -25.37 11.02 0.68
C PHE A 325 -25.65 10.31 2.01
N TRP A 326 -26.63 10.80 2.78
CA TRP A 326 -26.98 10.27 4.11
C TRP A 326 -27.23 8.76 4.10
N GLU A 327 -28.12 8.29 3.22
CA GLU A 327 -28.51 6.88 3.17
C GLU A 327 -27.32 5.97 2.83
N LYS A 328 -26.51 6.35 1.83
CA LYS A 328 -25.29 5.62 1.47
C LYS A 328 -24.24 5.62 2.59
N ALA A 329 -24.15 6.72 3.35
CA ALA A 329 -23.27 6.79 4.51
C ALA A 329 -23.73 5.86 5.65
N MET A 330 -25.03 5.82 5.92
CA MET A 330 -25.56 4.98 6.99
C MET A 330 -25.54 3.49 6.63
N THR A 331 -25.72 3.12 5.36
CA THR A 331 -25.55 1.72 4.91
C THR A 331 -24.09 1.27 5.02
N THR A 332 -23.12 2.12 4.65
CA THR A 332 -21.70 1.80 4.86
C THR A 332 -21.34 1.68 6.33
N LEU A 333 -21.90 2.52 7.20
CA LEU A 333 -21.74 2.41 8.65
C LEU A 333 -22.35 1.11 9.20
N ALA A 334 -23.53 0.71 8.70
CA ALA A 334 -24.17 -0.55 9.05
C ALA A 334 -23.30 -1.75 8.65
N LEU A 335 -22.79 -1.78 7.40
CA LEU A 335 -21.89 -2.83 6.92
C LEU A 335 -20.59 -2.92 7.75
N LEU A 336 -19.96 -1.78 8.05
CA LEU A 336 -18.76 -1.73 8.89
C LEU A 336 -19.07 -2.20 10.32
N GLY A 337 -20.22 -1.80 10.86
CA GLY A 337 -20.73 -2.23 12.17
C GLY A 337 -20.98 -3.74 12.21
N THR A 338 -21.61 -4.32 11.19
CA THR A 338 -21.84 -5.76 11.06
C THR A 338 -20.51 -6.51 11.04
N ALA A 339 -19.55 -6.05 10.24
CA ALA A 339 -18.21 -6.64 10.18
C ALA A 339 -17.50 -6.60 11.54
N ALA A 340 -17.58 -5.46 12.25
CA ALA A 340 -17.03 -5.33 13.60
C ALA A 340 -17.70 -6.28 14.61
N CYS A 341 -19.04 -6.36 14.61
CA CYS A 341 -19.78 -7.28 15.47
C CYS A 341 -19.41 -8.74 15.19
N LEU A 342 -19.37 -9.16 13.92
CA LEU A 342 -18.97 -10.51 13.53
C LEU A 342 -17.52 -10.81 13.94
N SER A 343 -16.60 -9.85 13.74
CA SER A 343 -15.21 -9.98 14.14
C SER A 343 -15.06 -10.15 15.65
N ILE A 344 -15.85 -9.45 16.47
CA ILE A 344 -15.85 -9.60 17.93
C ILE A 344 -16.43 -10.96 18.33
N ILE A 345 -17.59 -11.33 17.77
CA ILE A 345 -18.31 -12.57 18.11
C ILE A 345 -17.48 -13.81 17.77
N ILE A 346 -16.79 -13.81 16.62
CA ILE A 346 -16.01 -14.96 16.15
C ILE A 346 -14.55 -14.86 16.62
N GLY A 347 -13.96 -13.67 16.55
CA GLY A 347 -12.54 -13.44 16.81
C GLY A 347 -12.16 -13.55 18.27
N ILE A 348 -12.98 -13.06 19.22
CA ILE A 348 -12.65 -13.17 20.65
C ILE A 348 -12.63 -14.65 21.11
N PRO A 349 -13.64 -15.49 20.80
CA PRO A 349 -13.60 -16.91 21.15
C PRO A 349 -12.44 -17.65 20.48
N LEU A 350 -12.18 -17.38 19.20
CA LEU A 350 -11.08 -18.02 18.47
C LEU A 350 -9.72 -17.62 19.04
N GLY A 351 -9.53 -16.34 19.37
CA GLY A 351 -8.32 -15.83 20.03
C GLY A 351 -8.11 -16.45 21.41
N MET A 352 -9.17 -16.56 22.22
CA MET A 352 -9.11 -17.25 23.52
C MET A 352 -8.77 -18.73 23.38
N PHE A 353 -9.27 -19.41 22.35
CA PHE A 353 -8.96 -20.82 22.07
C PHE A 353 -7.48 -21.00 21.70
N CYS A 354 -6.94 -20.13 20.85
CA CYS A 354 -5.53 -20.11 20.51
C CYS A 354 -4.66 -19.85 21.74
N ALA A 355 -5.02 -18.88 22.61
CA ALA A 355 -4.29 -18.50 23.82
C ALA A 355 -4.12 -19.65 24.84
N ARG A 356 -5.06 -20.61 24.88
CA ARG A 356 -5.01 -21.73 25.82
C ARG A 356 -4.21 -22.94 25.30
N ARG A 357 -3.83 -22.97 24.03
CA ARG A 357 -3.13 -24.11 23.44
C ARG A 357 -1.68 -23.75 23.14
N ASN A 358 -0.76 -24.07 24.06
CA ASN A 358 0.69 -23.81 23.94
C ASN A 358 1.34 -24.34 22.63
N ARG A 359 0.71 -25.28 21.93
CA ARG A 359 1.20 -25.76 20.61
C ARG A 359 1.01 -24.75 19.46
N LEU A 360 0.23 -23.68 19.64
CA LEU A 360 0.03 -22.62 18.63
C LEU A 360 0.88 -21.36 18.90
N TYR A 361 1.45 -21.23 20.10
CA TYR A 361 2.33 -20.11 20.50
C TYR A 361 3.83 -20.43 20.40
N ALA A 362 4.18 -21.64 19.97
CA ALA A 362 5.56 -22.07 19.78
C ALA A 362 6.02 -21.82 18.34
N PHE A 363 6.06 -20.56 17.92
CA PHE A 363 6.85 -20.10 16.77
C PHE A 363 7.38 -18.70 17.02
#